data_AF-A0A968NNJ0-F1
#
_entry.id   AF-A0A968NNJ0-F1
#
_cell.length_a   1.000
_cell.length_b   1.000
_cell.length_c   1.000
_cell.angle_alpha   90.00
_cell.angle_beta   90.00
_cell.angle_gamma   90.00
#
_symmetry.space_group_name_H-M   'P 1'
#
loop_
_entity.id
_entity.type
_entity.pdbx_description
1 polymer ?
#
loop_
_entity_poly.entity_id
_entity_poly.type
_entity_poly.pdbx_seq_one_letter_code
_entity_poly.pdbx_strand_id
1 'polypeptide(L)' 'MTTISFKVSLDEAREIRARARRERLTVSEYLRRRAVASIQPPAKIQRTRCPLTGATIFGGADDLAPLSVESTREMLADFP' A
#
# COMPACT_ATOMS: atom_id res chain seq x y z
N MET A 1 -21.81 4.05 9.45
CA MET A 1 -20.84 5.13 9.78
C MET A 1 -19.67 4.49 10.51
N THR A 2 -18.47 4.53 9.94
CA THR A 2 -17.28 3.93 10.57
C THR A 2 -16.65 4.93 11.53
N THR A 3 -16.54 4.56 12.80
CA THR A 3 -15.88 5.39 13.82
C THR A 3 -14.39 5.06 13.84
N ILE A 4 -13.55 6.09 13.68
CA ILE A 4 -12.09 5.95 13.76
C ILE A 4 -11.64 6.50 15.11
N SER A 5 -10.99 5.67 15.92
CA SER A 5 -10.42 6.03 17.21
C SER A 5 -8.95 5.69 17.22
N PHE A 6 -8.10 6.64 17.62
CA PHE A 6 -6.65 6.46 17.70
C PHE A 6 -6.11 7.32 18.83
N LYS A 7 -4.94 6.93 19.36
CA LYS A 7 -4.25 7.68 20.41
C LYS A 7 -3.30 8.67 19.75
N VAL A 8 -3.25 9.87 20.30
CA VAL A 8 -2.31 10.93 19.93
C VAL A 8 -1.77 11.59 21.19
N SER A 9 -0.54 12.07 21.09
CA SER A 9 0.02 12.98 22.07
C SER A 9 -0.70 14.34 22.05
N LEU A 10 -0.49 15.15 23.09
CA LEU A 10 -1.07 16.48 23.18
C LEU A 10 -0.56 17.41 22.07
N ASP A 11 0.71 17.27 21.68
CA ASP A 11 1.31 18.11 20.66
C ASP A 11 0.79 17.76 19.27
N GLU A 12 0.65 16.47 18.95
CA GLU A 12 -0.02 16.02 17.72
C GLU A 12 -1.48 16.49 17.66
N ALA A 13 -2.21 16.44 18.78
CA ALA A 13 -3.58 16.92 18.84
C ALA A 13 -3.69 18.43 18.54
N ARG A 14 -2.74 19.23 19.05
CA ARG A 14 -2.65 20.67 18.77
C ARG A 14 -2.37 20.91 17.29
N GLU A 15 -1.41 20.19 16.73
CA GLU A 15 -1.04 20.31 15.33
C GLU A 15 -2.19 19.92 14.39
N ILE A 16 -2.87 18.80 14.66
CA ILE A 16 -4.05 18.35 13.89
C ILE A 16 -5.13 19.44 13.88
N ARG A 17 -5.43 20.04 15.04
CA ARG A 17 -6.43 21.13 15.14
C ARG A 17 -5.99 22.37 14.38
N ALA A 18 -4.71 22.74 14.46
CA ALA A 18 -4.17 23.90 13.75
C ALA A 18 -4.28 23.73 12.23
N ARG A 19 -3.94 22.54 11.71
CA ARG A 19 -4.04 22.21 10.29
C ARG A 19 -5.50 22.17 9.81
N ALA A 20 -6.41 21.56 10.59
CA ALA A 20 -7.84 21.57 10.28
C ALA A 20 -8.42 23.00 10.18
N ARG A 21 -8.01 23.90 11.10
CA ARG A 21 -8.40 25.31 11.06
C ARG A 21 -7.88 26.05 9.82
N ARG A 22 -6.64 25.79 9.40
CA ARG A 22 -6.07 26.41 8.18
C ARG A 22 -6.87 26.03 6.93
N GLU A 23 -7.39 24.81 6.88
CA GLU A 23 -8.24 24.32 5.79
C GLU A 23 -9.73 24.67 5.97
N ARG A 24 -10.10 25.36 7.06
CA ARG A 24 -11.49 25.71 7.42
C ARG A 24 -12.41 24.48 7.55
N LEU A 25 -11.85 23.35 8.01
CA LEU A 25 -12.57 22.10 8.21
C LEU A 25 -12.73 21.78 9.69
N THR A 26 -13.75 20.99 10.02
CA THR A 26 -13.83 20.35 11.34
C THR A 26 -12.71 19.31 11.47
N VAL A 27 -12.24 19.06 12.69
CA VAL A 27 -11.19 18.06 12.95
C VAL A 27 -11.59 16.68 12.40
N SER A 28 -12.84 16.28 12.63
CA SER A 28 -13.37 15.00 12.17
C SER A 28 -13.46 14.90 10.64
N GLU A 29 -13.79 15.98 9.95
CA GLU A 29 -13.79 16.00 8.48
C GLU A 29 -12.38 16.00 7.91
N TYR A 30 -11.49 16.81 8.46
CA TYR A 30 -10.08 16.85 8.10
C TYR A 30 -9.42 15.46 8.22
N LEU A 31 -9.67 14.75 9.33
CA LEU A 31 -9.16 13.40 9.53
C LEU A 31 -9.77 12.39 8.56
N ARG A 32 -11.08 12.49 8.29
CA ARG A 32 -11.76 11.60 7.32
C ARG A 32 -11.20 11.77 5.91
N ARG A 33 -11.02 13.00 5.43
CA ARG A 33 -10.48 13.26 4.08
C ARG A 33 -9.09 12.63 3.91
N ARG A 34 -8.25 12.73 4.95
CA ARG A 34 -6.89 12.18 4.93
C ARG A 34 -6.83 10.67 5.10
N ALA A 35 -7.72 10.10 5.90
CA ALA A 35 -7.83 8.64 6.04
C ALA A 35 -8.37 7.97 4.77
N VAL A 36 -9.21 8.66 3.99
CA VAL A 36 -9.73 8.14 2.71
C VAL A 36 -8.72 8.30 1.59
N ALA A 37 -7.96 9.41 1.55
CA ALA A 37 -7.00 9.69 0.49
C ALA A 37 -5.79 8.72 0.46
N SER A 38 -5.50 8.01 1.55
CA SER A 38 -4.35 7.11 1.63
C SER A 38 -4.63 5.66 1.21
N ILE A 39 -5.85 5.34 0.77
CA ILE A 39 -6.17 3.99 0.30
C ILE A 39 -6.21 4.03 -1.23
N GLN A 40 -5.05 4.16 -1.86
CA GLN A 40 -4.94 3.49 -3.16
C GLN A 40 -5.19 2.02 -2.88
N PRO A 41 -6.17 1.37 -3.54
CA PRO A 41 -6.34 -0.05 -3.38
C PRO A 41 -4.99 -0.69 -3.73
N PRO A 42 -4.47 -1.63 -2.91
CA PRO A 42 -3.25 -2.33 -3.27
C PRO A 42 -3.43 -2.88 -4.68
N ALA A 43 -2.43 -2.69 -5.55
CA ALA A 43 -2.47 -3.16 -6.92
C ALA A 43 -2.89 -4.63 -6.91
N LYS A 44 -3.90 -4.97 -7.71
CA LYS A 44 -4.48 -6.31 -7.69
C LYS A 44 -3.45 -7.28 -8.27
N ILE A 45 -2.77 -8.03 -7.41
CA ILE A 45 -1.82 -9.06 -7.84
C ILE A 45 -2.56 -10.05 -8.75
N GLN A 46 -2.13 -10.16 -10.00
CA GLN A 46 -2.72 -11.12 -10.92
C GLN A 46 -2.37 -12.53 -10.45
N ARG A 47 -3.35 -13.43 -10.45
CA ARG A 47 -3.16 -14.83 -10.05
C ARG A 47 -3.57 -15.72 -11.21
N THR A 48 -2.63 -16.51 -11.70
CA THR A 48 -2.84 -17.44 -12.81
C THR A 48 -2.44 -18.84 -12.37
N ARG A 49 -3.17 -19.85 -12.83
CA ARG A 49 -2.82 -21.25 -12.59
C ARG A 49 -2.07 -21.80 -13.80
N CYS A 50 -0.90 -22.39 -13.58
CA CYS A 50 -0.15 -23.06 -14.64
C CYS A 50 -0.93 -24.30 -15.12
N PRO A 51 -1.24 -24.44 -16.42
CA PRO A 51 -1.98 -25.59 -16.93
C PRO A 51 -1.17 -26.89 -16.88
N LEU A 52 0.16 -26.81 -16.91
CA LEU A 52 1.05 -27.97 -16.97
C LEU A 52 1.38 -28.52 -15.58
N THR A 53 1.68 -27.66 -14.62
CA THR A 53 2.13 -28.06 -13.27
C THR A 53 1.06 -27.90 -12.20
N GLY A 54 -0.04 -27.22 -12.52
CA GLY A 54 -1.07 -26.85 -11.55
C GLY A 54 -0.65 -25.77 -10.54
N ALA A 55 0.59 -25.27 -10.62
CA ALA A 55 1.13 -24.27 -9.72
C ALA A 55 0.38 -22.94 -9.80
N THR A 56 0.27 -22.26 -8.65
CA THR A 56 -0.29 -20.89 -8.60
C THR A 56 0.84 -19.90 -8.84
N ILE A 57 0.71 -19.12 -9.91
CA ILE A 57 1.66 -18.07 -10.31
C ILE A 57 1.05 -16.72 -9.92
N PHE A 58 1.82 -15.92 -9.20
CA PHE A 58 1.49 -14.54 -8.90
C PHE A 58 2.22 -13.64 -9.90
N GLY A 59 1.50 -12.66 -10.47
CA GLY A 59 2.09 -11.63 -11.31
C GLY A 59 3.09 -10.79 -10.52
N GLY A 60 4.11 -10.29 -11.21
CA GLY A 60 5.05 -9.32 -10.64
C GLY A 60 4.35 -8.03 -10.23
N ALA A 61 4.99 -7.26 -9.36
CA ALA A 61 4.56 -5.89 -9.08
C ALA A 61 4.81 -5.02 -10.32
N ASP A 62 3.92 -4.05 -10.59
CA ASP A 62 3.96 -3.24 -11.81
C ASP A 62 5.24 -2.37 -11.93
N ASP A 63 5.91 -2.14 -10.82
CA ASP A 63 7.14 -1.35 -10.68
C ASP A 63 8.43 -2.18 -10.78
N LEU A 64 8.31 -3.51 -10.90
CA LEU A 64 9.46 -4.41 -11.02
C LEU A 64 9.64 -4.88 -12.46
N ALA A 65 10.91 -4.94 -12.89
CA ALA A 65 11.25 -5.54 -14.17
C ALA A 65 10.83 -7.02 -14.20
N PRO A 66 10.27 -7.52 -15.32
CA PRO A 66 9.95 -8.93 -15.45
C PRO A 66 11.22 -9.78 -15.35
N LEU A 67 11.14 -10.91 -14.63
CA LEU A 67 12.22 -11.88 -14.53
C LEU A 67 12.49 -12.50 -15.92
N SER A 68 13.72 -12.35 -16.40
CA SER A 68 14.21 -13.02 -17.62
C SER A 68 14.97 -14.29 -17.25
N VAL A 69 15.15 -15.17 -18.25
CA VAL A 69 15.94 -16.41 -18.08
C VAL A 69 17.38 -16.09 -17.69
N GLU A 70 17.96 -15.05 -18.28
CA GLU A 70 19.32 -14.57 -18.00
C GLU A 70 19.43 -14.09 -16.55
N SER A 71 18.52 -13.23 -16.10
CA SER A 71 18.50 -12.74 -14.71
C SER A 71 18.33 -13.87 -13.70
N THR A 72 17.50 -14.87 -14.02
CA THR A 72 17.28 -16.02 -13.15
C THR A 72 18.54 -16.90 -13.08
N ARG A 73 19.25 -17.06 -14.20
CA ARG A 73 20.51 -17.80 -14.26
C ARG A 73 21.62 -17.11 -13.45
N GLU A 74 21.74 -15.80 -13.58
CA GLU A 74 22.69 -15.01 -12.80
C GLU A 74 22.41 -15.10 -11.29
N MET A 75 21.14 -14.98 -10.88
CA MET A 75 20.75 -15.09 -9.46
C MET A 75 21.06 -16.47 -8.86
N LEU A 76 21.00 -17.53 -9.67
CA LEU A 76 21.26 -18.90 -9.24
C LEU A 76 22.71 -19.34 -9.49
N ALA A 77 23.58 -18.45 -9.98
CA ALA A 77 24.96 -18.81 -10.32
C ALA A 77 25.78 -19.27 -9.10
N ASP A 78 25.45 -18.74 -7.92
CA ASP A 78 26.11 -19.07 -6.65
C ASP A 78 25.42 -20.21 -5.87
N PHE A 79 24.32 -20.78 -6.39
CA PHE A 79 23.69 -21.95 -5.79
C PHE A 79 24.44 -23.22 -6.22
N PRO A 80 24.85 -24.08 -5.26
CA PRO A 80 25.63 -25.30 -5.54
C PRO A 80 24.86 -26.37 -6.31
#